data_AF-A0A351JWP3-F1
#
_entry.id   AF-A0A351JWP3-F1
#
_cell.length_a   1.000
_cell.length_b   1.000
_cell.length_c   1.000
_cell.angle_alpha   90.00
_cell.angle_beta   90.00
_cell.angle_gamma   90.00
#
_symmetry.space_group_name_H-M   'P 1'
#
loop_
_entity.id
_entity.type
_entity.pdbx_description
1 polymer ?
#
loop_
_entity_poly.entity_id
_entity_poly.type
_entity_poly.pdbx_seq_one_letter_code
_entity_poly.pdbx_strand_id
1 'polypeptide(L)'
;MKEHRNGVVITGMGVISPIGIGLGPFWEAVQAGVSGTKRVDGIINLAGIPTKIGAPAEDFRPDALREMGKNPRKLDRAAQMTLVAAHEALSDARLDLAAEDMDRFGVIMGTGIGGFQTFVESHEQFLRQGPDRVSPRFISQIMPNSLAAEIALTFGFRGINFGVVTACASANHAIGLAGELLRAGLADVILTGGGEAAMVPLAYAGFSQAGALSQRNDDPERASRPFDRDRDGF
;
A
#
# COMPACT_ATOMS: atom_id res chain seq x y z
N MET A 1 -38.11 2.66 16.06
CA MET A 1 -37.36 3.75 15.40
C MET A 1 -36.95 3.27 14.03
N LYS A 2 -37.38 3.93 12.95
CA LYS A 2 -37.00 3.55 11.59
C LYS A 2 -35.55 3.93 11.37
N GLU A 3 -34.63 2.97 11.50
CA GLU A 3 -33.23 3.12 11.12
C GLU A 3 -33.18 3.59 9.66
N HIS A 4 -32.81 4.85 9.45
CA HIS A 4 -32.22 5.22 8.17
C HIS A 4 -30.86 4.52 8.16
N ARG A 5 -30.79 3.31 7.59
CA ARG A 5 -29.52 2.75 7.11
C ARG A 5 -29.07 3.68 5.99
N ASN A 6 -28.39 4.77 6.35
CA ASN A 6 -27.77 5.65 5.37
C ASN A 6 -26.87 4.77 4.50
N GLY A 7 -27.11 4.81 3.19
CA GLY A 7 -26.30 4.06 2.24
C GLY A 7 -24.85 4.53 2.34
N VAL A 8 -23.92 3.58 2.43
CA VAL A 8 -22.49 3.87 2.28
C VAL A 8 -22.20 3.88 0.79
N VAL A 9 -21.55 4.94 0.31
CA VAL A 9 -21.16 5.12 -1.10
C VAL A 9 -19.66 5.32 -1.21
N ILE A 10 -19.10 5.01 -2.38
CA ILE A 10 -17.72 5.32 -2.73
C ILE A 10 -17.75 6.63 -3.52
N THR A 11 -17.09 7.67 -3.00
CA THR A 11 -17.08 9.00 -3.61
C THR A 11 -15.83 9.27 -4.44
N GLY A 12 -14.69 8.64 -4.12
CA GLY A 12 -13.47 8.75 -4.91
C GLY A 12 -12.52 7.57 -4.70
N MET A 13 -11.62 7.38 -5.67
CA MET A 13 -10.64 6.30 -5.70
C MET A 13 -9.26 6.82 -6.13
N GLY A 14 -8.21 6.14 -5.67
CA GLY A 14 -6.85 6.43 -6.09
C GLY A 14 -5.99 5.17 -6.03
N VAL A 15 -5.02 5.06 -6.92
CA VAL A 15 -4.28 3.83 -7.15
C VAL A 15 -2.84 4.08 -7.58
N ILE A 16 -1.93 3.34 -6.95
CA ILE A 16 -0.55 3.19 -7.39
C ILE A 16 -0.33 1.70 -7.62
N SER A 17 -0.06 1.31 -8.86
CA SER A 17 0.06 -0.11 -9.22
C SER A 17 1.20 -0.35 -10.22
N PRO A 18 1.60 -1.62 -10.43
CA PRO A 18 2.61 -1.99 -11.42
C PRO A 18 2.20 -1.74 -12.87
N ILE A 19 0.92 -1.57 -13.14
CA ILE A 19 0.35 -1.37 -14.50
C ILE A 19 -0.19 0.04 -14.71
N GLY A 20 -0.06 0.92 -13.73
CA GLY A 20 -0.57 2.29 -13.83
C GLY A 20 -0.41 3.06 -12.52
N ILE A 21 0.09 4.30 -12.66
CA ILE A 21 0.12 5.32 -11.62
C ILE A 21 -1.07 6.22 -11.87
N GLY A 22 -2.07 6.13 -11.01
CA GLY A 22 -3.34 6.82 -11.14
C GLY A 22 -4.46 6.00 -11.79
N LEU A 23 -5.70 6.41 -11.53
CA LEU A 23 -6.92 5.67 -11.86
C LEU A 23 -7.12 5.47 -13.37
N GLY A 24 -6.86 6.51 -14.16
CA GLY A 24 -6.97 6.46 -15.62
C GLY A 24 -6.01 5.44 -16.24
N PRO A 25 -4.69 5.62 -16.11
CA PRO A 25 -3.71 4.67 -16.65
C PRO A 25 -3.90 3.24 -16.13
N PHE A 26 -4.23 3.08 -14.84
CA PHE A 26 -4.53 1.77 -14.26
C PHE A 26 -5.71 1.09 -14.96
N TRP A 27 -6.83 1.82 -15.14
CA TRP A 27 -8.03 1.23 -15.72
C TRP A 27 -7.88 0.93 -17.22
N GLU A 28 -7.16 1.77 -17.95
CA GLU A 28 -6.80 1.51 -19.36
C GLU A 28 -5.95 0.23 -19.49
N ALA A 29 -4.93 0.07 -18.64
CA ALA A 29 -4.07 -1.11 -18.65
C ALA A 29 -4.82 -2.39 -18.28
N VAL A 30 -5.74 -2.33 -17.31
CA VAL A 30 -6.64 -3.45 -16.94
C VAL A 30 -7.49 -3.86 -18.14
N GLN A 31 -8.13 -2.92 -18.83
CA GLN A 31 -8.96 -3.22 -20.00
C GLN A 31 -8.16 -3.83 -21.16
N ALA A 32 -6.90 -3.41 -21.32
CA ALA A 32 -6.01 -3.92 -22.35
C ALA A 32 -5.34 -5.26 -21.98
N GLY A 33 -5.52 -5.77 -20.77
CA GLY A 33 -4.91 -7.02 -20.30
C GLY A 33 -3.39 -6.92 -20.15
N VAL A 34 -2.87 -5.74 -19.79
CA VAL A 34 -1.43 -5.51 -19.61
C VAL A 34 -0.94 -6.25 -18.37
N SER A 35 0.17 -6.99 -18.51
CA SER A 35 0.88 -7.60 -17.38
C SER A 35 1.92 -6.63 -16.81
N GLY A 36 1.89 -6.43 -15.49
CA GLY A 36 2.93 -5.68 -14.78
C GLY A 36 4.13 -6.53 -14.36
N THR A 37 4.05 -7.84 -14.55
CA THR A 37 5.06 -8.80 -14.07
C THR A 37 6.24 -8.86 -15.03
N LYS A 38 7.44 -8.69 -14.49
CA LYS A 38 8.70 -8.72 -15.22
C LYS A 38 9.81 -9.31 -14.37
N ARG A 39 10.98 -9.50 -14.98
CA ARG A 39 12.21 -9.77 -14.22
C ARG A 39 12.62 -8.56 -13.40
N VAL A 40 13.00 -8.80 -12.15
CA VAL A 40 13.37 -7.75 -11.18
C VAL A 40 14.76 -7.96 -10.58
N ASP A 41 15.46 -9.02 -10.99
CA ASP A 41 16.80 -9.35 -10.51
C ASP A 41 17.91 -8.40 -11.01
N GLY A 42 17.58 -7.48 -11.93
CA GLY A 42 18.41 -6.31 -12.26
C GLY A 42 18.19 -5.10 -11.34
N ILE A 43 17.16 -5.12 -10.50
CA ILE A 43 16.75 -4.02 -9.61
C ILE A 43 16.96 -4.42 -8.15
N ILE A 44 16.73 -5.69 -7.83
CA ILE A 44 16.81 -6.27 -6.49
C ILE A 44 17.81 -7.43 -6.53
N ASN A 45 18.73 -7.49 -5.55
CA ASN A 45 19.65 -8.61 -5.44
C ASN A 45 18.91 -9.86 -4.97
N LEU A 46 18.63 -10.76 -5.91
CA LEU A 46 17.96 -12.04 -5.66
C LEU A 46 18.92 -13.24 -5.77
N ALA A 47 20.23 -13.04 -5.61
CA ALA A 47 21.21 -14.13 -5.68
C ALA A 47 20.84 -15.28 -4.73
N GLY A 48 20.86 -16.52 -5.23
CA GLY A 48 20.45 -17.71 -4.47
C GLY A 48 18.94 -17.91 -4.28
N ILE A 49 18.09 -16.96 -4.69
CA ILE A 49 16.62 -17.09 -4.62
C ILE A 49 16.07 -17.58 -5.96
N PRO A 50 15.32 -18.69 -6.04
CA PRO A 50 14.78 -19.22 -7.30
C PRO A 50 13.92 -18.24 -8.11
N THR A 51 12.99 -17.53 -7.47
CA THR A 51 12.12 -16.54 -8.13
C THR A 51 12.90 -15.26 -8.44
N LYS A 52 12.81 -14.78 -9.69
CA LYS A 52 13.48 -13.58 -10.23
C LYS A 52 12.50 -12.54 -10.75
N ILE A 53 11.20 -12.78 -10.56
CA ILE A 53 10.12 -12.00 -11.16
C ILE A 53 9.34 -11.24 -10.10
N GLY A 54 8.67 -10.17 -10.52
CA GLY A 54 7.82 -9.35 -9.66
C GLY A 54 7.12 -8.26 -10.47
N ALA A 55 6.29 -7.49 -9.80
CA ALA A 55 5.53 -6.42 -10.43
C ALA A 55 5.78 -5.11 -9.65
N PRO A 56 6.87 -4.37 -9.94
CA PRO A 56 7.15 -3.10 -9.28
C PRO A 56 6.35 -1.95 -9.90
N ALA A 57 5.88 -1.02 -9.08
CA ALA A 57 5.38 0.29 -9.52
C ALA A 57 6.55 1.21 -9.92
N GLU A 58 7.19 0.89 -11.05
CA GLU A 58 8.45 1.51 -11.49
C GLU A 58 8.34 2.98 -11.86
N ASP A 59 7.18 3.44 -12.33
CA ASP A 59 6.95 4.84 -12.70
C ASP A 59 6.59 5.72 -11.51
N PHE A 60 6.38 5.13 -10.33
CA PHE A 60 6.15 5.92 -9.13
C PHE A 60 7.36 6.80 -8.83
N ARG A 61 7.12 8.11 -8.72
CA ARG A 61 8.09 9.09 -8.23
C ARG A 61 7.55 9.74 -6.96
N PRO A 62 8.38 9.94 -5.93
CA PRO A 62 7.94 10.52 -4.68
C PRO A 62 7.82 12.06 -4.73
N ASP A 63 7.89 12.67 -5.91
CA ASP A 63 7.93 14.14 -6.05
C ASP A 63 6.63 14.80 -5.58
N ALA A 64 5.48 14.17 -5.85
CA ALA A 64 4.16 14.60 -5.34
C ALA A 64 4.11 14.69 -3.81
N LEU A 65 4.93 13.89 -3.09
CA LEU A 65 5.01 13.98 -1.63
C LEU A 65 5.59 15.31 -1.16
N ARG A 66 6.53 15.89 -1.93
CA ARG A 66 7.13 17.18 -1.57
C ARG A 66 6.12 18.32 -1.70
N GLU A 67 5.25 18.25 -2.69
CA GLU A 67 4.13 19.18 -2.87
C GLU A 67 3.14 19.10 -1.69
N MET A 68 2.96 17.90 -1.11
CA MET A 68 2.23 17.68 0.14
C MET A 68 3.03 18.02 1.41
N GLY A 69 4.21 18.66 1.30
CA GLY A 69 5.06 19.01 2.44
C GLY A 69 5.72 17.82 3.15
N LYS A 70 5.70 16.63 2.53
CA LYS A 70 6.28 15.40 3.08
C LYS A 70 7.69 15.19 2.56
N ASN A 71 8.56 14.69 3.44
CA ASN A 71 9.91 14.26 3.06
C ASN A 71 9.89 12.74 2.82
N PRO A 72 10.08 12.27 1.58
CA PRO A 72 10.03 10.83 1.26
C PRO A 72 11.01 9.99 2.08
N ARG A 73 12.18 10.54 2.45
CA ARG A 73 13.19 9.83 3.27
C ARG A 73 12.72 9.53 4.69
N LYS A 74 11.65 10.18 5.15
CA LYS A 74 11.05 9.97 6.47
C LYS A 74 9.87 8.98 6.45
N LEU A 75 9.58 8.39 5.29
CA LEU A 75 8.44 7.50 5.05
C LEU A 75 8.93 6.17 4.50
N ASP A 76 8.34 5.07 4.96
CA ASP A 76 8.48 3.81 4.25
C ASP A 76 7.88 3.89 2.84
N ARG A 77 8.38 3.07 1.91
CA ARG A 77 7.93 3.01 0.52
C ARG A 77 6.42 2.74 0.41
N ALA A 78 5.85 1.92 1.30
CA ALA A 78 4.41 1.66 1.33
C ALA A 78 3.62 2.92 1.69
N ALA A 79 4.06 3.67 2.71
CA ALA A 79 3.44 4.93 3.10
C ALA A 79 3.57 6.00 2.00
N GLN A 80 4.71 6.04 1.29
CA GLN A 80 4.90 6.94 0.14
C GLN A 80 3.84 6.71 -0.95
N MET A 81 3.66 5.45 -1.38
CA MET A 81 2.66 5.13 -2.41
C MET A 81 1.24 5.37 -1.93
N THR A 82 0.97 4.99 -0.67
CA THR A 82 -0.35 5.13 -0.06
C THR A 82 -0.78 6.61 0.08
N LEU A 83 0.15 7.51 0.41
CA LEU A 83 -0.12 8.95 0.48
C LEU A 83 -0.46 9.55 -0.88
N VAL A 84 0.23 9.13 -1.94
CA VAL A 84 -0.08 9.61 -3.29
C VAL A 84 -1.43 9.06 -3.77
N ALA A 85 -1.72 7.77 -3.53
CA ALA A 85 -3.03 7.19 -3.81
C ALA A 85 -4.15 7.87 -3.02
N ALA A 86 -3.90 8.21 -1.75
CA ALA A 86 -4.85 8.95 -0.90
C ALA A 86 -5.13 10.35 -1.46
N HIS A 87 -4.09 11.06 -1.90
CA HIS A 87 -4.25 12.38 -2.51
C HIS A 87 -5.11 12.32 -3.79
N GLU A 88 -4.87 11.31 -4.64
CA GLU A 88 -5.69 11.06 -5.81
C GLU A 88 -7.15 10.75 -5.44
N ALA A 89 -7.38 9.87 -4.46
CA ALA A 89 -8.73 9.51 -4.01
C ALA A 89 -9.51 10.71 -3.47
N LEU A 90 -8.86 11.60 -2.70
CA LEU A 90 -9.46 12.83 -2.20
C LEU A 90 -9.78 13.81 -3.34
N SER A 91 -8.90 13.88 -4.34
CA SER A 91 -9.11 14.73 -5.53
C SER A 91 -10.25 14.22 -6.41
N ASP A 92 -10.33 12.90 -6.61
CA ASP A 92 -11.40 12.22 -7.35
C ASP A 92 -12.76 12.38 -6.65
N ALA A 93 -12.77 12.33 -5.31
CA ALA A 93 -13.97 12.55 -4.52
C ALA A 93 -14.51 13.99 -4.60
N ARG A 94 -13.69 14.95 -5.04
CA ARG A 94 -14.02 16.39 -5.13
C ARG A 94 -14.61 16.94 -3.84
N LEU A 95 -14.12 16.45 -2.70
CA LEU A 95 -14.53 16.94 -1.38
C LEU A 95 -13.92 18.32 -1.14
N ASP A 96 -14.75 19.24 -0.67
CA ASP A 96 -14.24 20.48 -0.08
C ASP A 96 -13.81 20.19 1.36
N LEU A 97 -12.55 19.79 1.54
CA LEU A 97 -12.01 19.44 2.86
C LEU A 97 -12.12 20.57 3.89
N ALA A 98 -12.27 21.84 3.46
CA ALA A 98 -12.47 22.96 4.37
C ALA A 98 -13.89 23.01 4.96
N ALA A 99 -14.87 22.39 4.29
CA ALA A 99 -16.26 22.29 4.73
C ALA A 99 -16.57 21.01 5.52
N GLU A 100 -15.66 20.03 5.49
CA GLU A 100 -15.83 18.74 6.17
C GLU A 100 -15.51 18.83 7.68
N ASP A 101 -16.22 18.04 8.48
CA ASP A 101 -15.89 17.86 9.91
C ASP A 101 -14.70 16.89 10.06
N MET A 102 -13.51 17.45 10.27
CA MET A 102 -12.29 16.66 10.42
C MET A 102 -12.32 15.68 11.60
N ASP A 103 -13.12 15.94 12.64
CA ASP A 103 -13.29 15.03 13.79
C ASP A 103 -14.21 13.84 13.46
N ARG A 104 -14.95 13.92 12.34
CA ARG A 104 -15.76 12.84 11.77
C ARG A 104 -15.18 12.28 10.47
N PHE A 105 -13.99 12.72 10.08
CA PHE A 105 -13.22 12.20 8.96
C PHE A 105 -12.19 11.17 9.47
N GLY A 106 -12.44 9.90 9.20
CA GLY A 106 -11.58 8.79 9.60
C GLY A 106 -10.58 8.33 8.54
N VAL A 107 -9.59 7.55 8.96
CA VAL A 107 -8.62 6.87 8.12
C VAL A 107 -8.41 5.45 8.60
N ILE A 108 -8.66 4.46 7.73
CA ILE A 108 -8.45 3.04 8.07
C ILE A 108 -7.71 2.37 6.93
N MET A 109 -6.45 2.02 7.16
CA MET A 109 -5.58 1.46 6.11
C MET A 109 -5.11 0.06 6.44
N GLY A 110 -5.11 -0.81 5.44
CA GLY A 110 -4.56 -2.15 5.49
C GLY A 110 -3.12 -2.24 5.01
N THR A 111 -2.31 -3.07 5.67
CA THR A 111 -1.02 -3.57 5.15
C THR A 111 -0.82 -4.99 5.67
N GLY A 112 -0.13 -5.84 4.92
CA GLY A 112 0.19 -7.20 5.34
C GLY A 112 1.38 -7.23 6.29
N ILE A 113 2.44 -6.48 5.99
CA ILE A 113 3.73 -6.56 6.69
C ILE A 113 4.23 -5.19 7.22
N GLY A 114 3.56 -4.09 6.89
CA GLY A 114 3.94 -2.75 7.34
C GLY A 114 5.15 -2.21 6.59
N GLY A 115 5.98 -1.41 7.27
CA GLY A 115 7.16 -0.78 6.65
C GLY A 115 8.34 -1.72 6.49
N PHE A 116 8.15 -2.80 5.73
CA PHE A 116 9.10 -3.92 5.66
C PHE A 116 10.40 -3.53 4.96
N GLN A 117 10.34 -2.65 3.96
CA GLN A 117 11.55 -2.15 3.30
C GLN A 117 12.43 -1.36 4.29
N THR A 118 11.83 -0.42 5.03
CA THR A 118 12.55 0.33 6.07
C THR A 118 13.11 -0.59 7.15
N PHE A 119 12.37 -1.65 7.52
CA PHE A 119 12.84 -2.64 8.48
C PHE A 119 14.16 -3.31 8.04
N VAL A 120 14.19 -3.84 6.81
CA VAL A 120 15.36 -4.54 6.28
C VAL A 120 16.56 -3.60 6.15
N GLU A 121 16.36 -2.42 5.55
CA GLU A 121 17.43 -1.44 5.36
C GLU A 121 18.02 -0.95 6.68
N SER A 122 17.16 -0.66 7.67
CA SER A 122 17.58 -0.20 8.99
C SER A 122 18.30 -1.30 9.77
N HIS A 123 17.86 -2.55 9.65
CA HIS A 123 18.53 -3.70 10.27
C HIS A 123 19.92 -3.93 9.67
N GLU A 124 20.08 -3.85 8.34
CA GLU A 124 21.40 -3.92 7.70
C GLU A 124 22.32 -2.79 8.14
N GLN A 125 21.78 -1.57 8.25
CA GLN A 125 22.54 -0.42 8.75
C GLN A 125 22.98 -0.63 10.20
N PHE A 126 22.10 -1.14 11.06
CA PHE A 126 22.39 -1.47 12.45
C PHE A 126 23.54 -2.48 12.56
N LEU A 127 23.49 -3.58 11.80
CA LEU A 127 24.54 -4.60 11.82
C LEU A 127 25.89 -4.06 11.33
N ARG A 128 25.89 -3.17 10.32
CA ARG A 128 27.13 -2.64 9.73
C ARG A 128 27.74 -1.49 10.53
N GLN A 129 26.92 -0.66 11.18
CA GLN A 129 27.35 0.64 11.69
C GLN A 129 26.96 0.90 13.16
N GLY A 130 26.24 -0.03 13.80
CA GLY A 130 25.83 0.07 15.20
C GLY A 130 24.51 0.84 15.42
N PRO A 131 24.02 0.88 16.67
CA PRO A 131 22.71 1.43 17.04
C PRO A 131 22.54 2.93 16.78
N ASP A 132 23.61 3.72 16.88
CA ASP A 132 23.55 5.19 16.71
C ASP A 132 23.17 5.63 15.29
N ARG A 133 23.21 4.70 14.33
CA ARG A 133 22.80 4.95 12.94
C ARG A 133 21.34 4.64 12.66
N VAL A 134 20.63 3.98 13.58
CA VAL A 134 19.21 3.70 13.42
C VAL A 134 18.42 5.01 13.52
N SER A 135 17.55 5.25 12.54
CA SER A 135 16.70 6.44 12.50
C SER A 135 15.84 6.54 13.78
N PRO A 136 15.71 7.71 14.42
CA PRO A 136 14.77 7.90 15.52
C PRO A 136 13.30 7.72 15.08
N ARG A 137 13.04 7.73 13.76
CA ARG A 137 11.72 7.45 13.18
C ARG A 137 11.49 5.99 12.85
N PHE A 138 12.48 5.11 13.06
CA PHE A 138 12.41 3.71 12.68
C PHE A 138 11.08 3.06 13.10
N ILE A 139 10.72 3.16 14.39
CA ILE A 139 9.47 2.57 14.91
C ILE A 139 8.24 3.17 14.21
N SER A 140 8.18 4.50 14.06
CA SER A 140 7.07 5.15 13.35
C SER A 140 6.95 4.75 11.88
N GLN A 141 8.05 4.40 11.21
CA GLN A 141 8.06 4.01 9.80
C GLN A 141 7.65 2.56 9.59
N ILE A 142 8.03 1.66 10.52
CA ILE A 142 7.78 0.22 10.35
C ILE A 142 6.39 -0.22 10.84
N MET A 143 5.80 0.52 11.78
CA MET A 143 4.53 0.12 12.37
C MET A 143 3.43 0.02 11.30
N PRO A 144 2.60 -1.04 11.30
CA PRO A 144 1.55 -1.21 10.29
C PRO A 144 0.53 -0.07 10.21
N ASN A 145 0.24 0.62 11.31
CA ASN A 145 -0.66 1.77 11.32
C ASN A 145 -0.03 3.05 10.75
N SER A 146 1.25 3.04 10.37
CA SER A 146 1.95 4.21 9.80
C SER A 146 1.27 4.75 8.53
N LEU A 147 0.66 3.89 7.72
CA LEU A 147 -0.09 4.29 6.53
C LEU A 147 -1.25 5.22 6.89
N ALA A 148 -2.10 4.81 7.84
CA ALA A 148 -3.24 5.59 8.31
C ALA A 148 -2.80 6.86 9.08
N ALA A 149 -1.75 6.74 9.89
CA ALA A 149 -1.20 7.86 10.64
C ALA A 149 -0.63 8.95 9.72
N GLU A 150 0.16 8.58 8.72
CA GLU A 150 0.76 9.55 7.80
C GLU A 150 -0.28 10.25 6.94
N ILE A 151 -1.33 9.55 6.48
CA ILE A 151 -2.46 10.18 5.78
C ILE A 151 -3.12 11.22 6.67
N ALA A 152 -3.54 10.84 7.88
CA ALA A 152 -4.22 11.75 8.79
C ALA A 152 -3.37 12.98 9.14
N LEU A 153 -2.07 12.78 9.38
CA LEU A 153 -1.13 13.88 9.60
C LEU A 153 -0.94 14.77 8.37
N THR A 154 -1.08 14.23 7.15
CA THR A 154 -0.92 14.99 5.91
C THR A 154 -2.13 15.88 5.64
N PHE A 155 -3.33 15.34 5.81
CA PHE A 155 -4.57 15.99 5.40
C PHE A 155 -5.38 16.58 6.57
N GLY A 156 -4.93 16.41 7.81
CA GLY A 156 -5.56 17.00 8.99
C GLY A 156 -6.79 16.24 9.52
N PHE A 157 -6.92 14.96 9.17
CA PHE A 157 -8.04 14.12 9.62
C PHE A 157 -7.87 13.75 11.11
N ARG A 158 -8.91 13.97 11.91
CA ARG A 158 -8.90 13.81 13.38
C ARG A 158 -9.89 12.77 13.90
N GLY A 159 -10.69 12.18 13.03
CA GLY A 159 -11.60 11.09 13.36
C GLY A 159 -10.88 9.77 13.62
N ILE A 160 -11.63 8.67 13.51
CA ILE A 160 -11.14 7.31 13.76
C ILE A 160 -9.89 7.02 12.92
N ASN A 161 -8.80 6.58 13.55
CA ASN A 161 -7.54 6.28 12.87
C ASN A 161 -6.91 4.98 13.40
N PHE A 162 -6.78 3.96 12.55
CA PHE A 162 -6.02 2.75 12.87
C PHE A 162 -5.59 1.97 11.62
N GLY A 163 -4.63 1.05 11.81
CA GLY A 163 -4.19 0.10 10.77
C GLY A 163 -4.82 -1.28 10.95
N VAL A 164 -5.10 -1.96 9.83
CA VAL A 164 -5.63 -3.33 9.80
C VAL A 164 -4.58 -4.28 9.25
N VAL A 165 -4.30 -5.36 9.96
CA VAL A 165 -3.28 -6.35 9.58
C VAL A 165 -3.86 -7.76 9.64
N THR A 166 -4.22 -8.27 8.47
CA THR A 166 -4.74 -9.62 8.25
C THR A 166 -4.18 -10.19 6.94
N ALA A 167 -2.87 -10.04 6.73
CA ALA A 167 -2.15 -10.49 5.53
C ALA A 167 -2.81 -10.02 4.22
N CYS A 168 -3.02 -10.90 3.24
CA CYS A 168 -3.60 -10.57 1.94
C CYS A 168 -5.01 -9.94 2.03
N ALA A 169 -5.72 -10.13 3.14
CA ALA A 169 -7.06 -9.58 3.35
C ALA A 169 -7.07 -8.19 3.99
N SER A 170 -5.90 -7.63 4.37
CA SER A 170 -5.81 -6.38 5.17
C SER A 170 -6.62 -5.22 4.57
N ALA A 171 -6.47 -4.94 3.28
CA ALA A 171 -7.18 -3.85 2.62
C ALA A 171 -8.70 -4.11 2.54
N ASN A 172 -9.12 -5.35 2.27
CA ASN A 172 -10.54 -5.73 2.22
C ASN A 172 -11.19 -5.62 3.60
N HIS A 173 -10.50 -6.05 4.65
CA HIS A 173 -10.98 -5.88 6.02
C HIS A 173 -11.02 -4.41 6.45
N ALA A 174 -10.05 -3.59 6.05
CA ALA A 174 -10.08 -2.14 6.27
C ALA A 174 -11.32 -1.49 5.65
N ILE A 175 -11.61 -1.80 4.37
CA ILE A 175 -12.78 -1.30 3.65
C ILE A 175 -14.08 -1.77 4.30
N GLY A 176 -14.16 -3.05 4.67
CA GLY A 176 -15.33 -3.63 5.34
C GLY A 176 -15.61 -2.96 6.69
N LEU A 177 -14.58 -2.78 7.52
CA LEU A 177 -14.68 -2.10 8.81
C LEU A 177 -15.08 -0.63 8.65
N ALA A 178 -14.52 0.08 7.67
CA ALA A 178 -14.93 1.45 7.35
C ALA A 178 -16.43 1.52 7.03
N GLY A 179 -16.93 0.59 6.22
CA GLY A 179 -18.36 0.49 5.92
C GLY A 179 -19.24 0.27 7.15
N GLU A 180 -18.82 -0.57 8.11
CA GLU A 180 -19.54 -0.76 9.36
C GLU A 180 -19.51 0.47 10.27
N LEU A 181 -18.37 1.16 10.35
CA LEU A 181 -18.24 2.36 11.19
C LEU A 181 -19.06 3.54 10.64
N LEU A 182 -19.14 3.69 9.31
CA LEU A 182 -20.03 4.64 8.65
C LEU A 182 -21.50 4.29 8.92
N ARG A 183 -21.89 3.01 8.77
CA ARG A 183 -23.26 2.55 9.10
C ARG A 183 -23.64 2.77 10.56
N ALA A 184 -22.68 2.66 11.47
CA ALA A 184 -22.86 2.91 12.89
C ALA A 184 -22.91 4.40 13.25
N GLY A 185 -22.70 5.32 12.29
CA GLY A 185 -22.71 6.77 12.51
C GLY A 185 -21.47 7.28 13.27
N LEU A 186 -20.41 6.47 13.36
CA LEU A 186 -19.18 6.80 14.08
C LEU A 186 -18.22 7.70 13.28
N ALA A 187 -18.46 7.86 11.99
CA ALA A 187 -17.79 8.78 11.07
C ALA A 187 -18.76 9.18 9.96
N ASP A 188 -18.47 10.28 9.27
CA ASP A 188 -19.23 10.70 8.07
C ASP A 188 -18.45 10.40 6.79
N VAL A 189 -17.12 10.48 6.86
CA VAL A 189 -16.20 10.14 5.78
C VAL A 189 -15.09 9.27 6.34
N ILE A 190 -14.69 8.22 5.62
CA ILE A 190 -13.51 7.43 5.95
C ILE A 190 -12.70 7.24 4.67
N LEU A 191 -11.44 7.68 4.67
CA LEU A 191 -10.47 7.24 3.67
C LEU A 191 -9.98 5.85 4.05
N THR A 192 -10.15 4.88 3.15
CA THR A 192 -9.78 3.48 3.42
C THR A 192 -9.21 2.78 2.20
N GLY A 193 -8.51 1.67 2.43
CA GLY A 193 -7.82 0.89 1.40
C GLY A 193 -6.63 0.15 2.00
N GLY A 194 -5.53 0.05 1.24
CA GLY A 194 -4.28 -0.48 1.76
C GLY A 194 -3.08 -0.19 0.87
N GLY A 195 -1.91 -0.50 1.37
CA GLY A 195 -0.64 -0.34 0.67
C GLY A 195 0.39 -1.34 1.14
N GLU A 196 1.29 -1.72 0.23
CA GLU A 196 2.35 -2.67 0.51
C GLU A 196 3.59 -2.35 -0.32
N ALA A 197 4.77 -2.54 0.26
CA ALA A 197 6.05 -2.40 -0.42
C ALA A 197 7.04 -3.46 0.09
N ALA A 198 6.75 -4.72 -0.21
CA ALA A 198 7.51 -5.87 0.28
C ALA A 198 8.46 -6.47 -0.78
N MET A 199 8.77 -5.76 -1.87
CA MET A 199 9.72 -6.22 -2.88
C MET A 199 11.17 -6.03 -2.39
N VAL A 200 11.56 -6.81 -1.39
CA VAL A 200 12.90 -6.81 -0.80
C VAL A 200 13.46 -8.23 -0.72
N PRO A 201 14.80 -8.42 -0.76
CA PRO A 201 15.40 -9.76 -0.81
C PRO A 201 14.94 -10.69 0.30
N LEU A 202 14.74 -10.18 1.52
CA LEU A 202 14.28 -10.97 2.66
C LEU A 202 12.86 -11.52 2.47
N ALA A 203 11.93 -10.72 1.91
CA ALA A 203 10.58 -11.18 1.62
C ALA A 203 10.60 -12.26 0.53
N TYR A 204 11.36 -12.02 -0.54
CA TYR A 204 11.55 -12.99 -1.62
C TYR A 204 12.11 -14.32 -1.09
N ALA A 205 13.13 -14.27 -0.23
CA ALA A 205 13.69 -15.46 0.39
C ALA A 205 12.64 -16.21 1.23
N GLY A 206 11.91 -15.50 2.08
CA GLY A 206 10.87 -16.08 2.93
C GLY A 206 9.75 -16.77 2.13
N PHE A 207 9.14 -16.06 1.18
CA PHE A 207 8.06 -16.61 0.36
C PHE A 207 8.54 -17.69 -0.62
N SER A 208 9.76 -17.58 -1.14
CA SER A 208 10.34 -18.64 -1.97
C SER A 208 10.61 -19.92 -1.18
N GLN A 209 11.08 -19.81 0.08
CA GLN A 209 11.28 -20.98 0.96
C GLN A 209 9.95 -21.62 1.36
N ALA A 210 8.88 -20.83 1.48
CA ALA A 210 7.54 -21.34 1.70
C ALA A 210 6.93 -22.04 0.46
N GLY A 211 7.61 -22.00 -0.70
CA GLY A 211 7.09 -22.54 -1.97
C GLY A 211 5.90 -21.75 -2.52
N ALA A 212 5.77 -20.47 -2.13
CA ALA A 212 4.59 -19.67 -2.45
C ALA A 212 4.72 -18.88 -3.76
N LEU A 213 5.95 -18.58 -4.20
CA LEU A 213 6.24 -17.77 -5.38
C LEU A 213 6.38 -18.63 -6.64
N SER A 214 5.84 -18.14 -7.76
CA SER A 214 6.12 -18.71 -9.08
C SER A 214 7.62 -18.62 -9.41
N GLN A 215 8.15 -19.61 -10.13
CA GLN A 215 9.56 -19.62 -10.59
C GLN A 215 9.69 -19.50 -12.10
N ARG A 216 8.61 -19.09 -12.78
CA ARG A 216 8.54 -18.92 -14.24
C ARG A 216 9.28 -17.68 -14.72
N ASN A 217 10.60 -17.71 -14.55
CA ASN A 217 11.50 -16.59 -14.80
C ASN A 217 11.75 -16.31 -16.28
N ASP A 218 11.41 -17.27 -17.14
CA ASP A 218 11.53 -17.27 -18.59
C ASP A 218 10.33 -16.63 -19.30
N ASP A 219 9.15 -16.65 -18.66
CA ASP A 219 7.90 -16.08 -19.17
C ASP A 219 7.17 -15.28 -18.06
N PRO A 220 7.78 -14.17 -17.59
CA PRO A 220 7.33 -13.44 -16.41
C PRO A 220 5.92 -12.87 -16.57
N GLU A 221 5.59 -12.33 -17.74
CA GLU A 221 4.29 -11.70 -18.01
C GLU A 221 3.12 -12.69 -17.85
N ARG A 222 3.40 -13.99 -18.01
CA ARG A 222 2.42 -15.07 -17.90
C ARG A 222 2.59 -15.90 -16.63
N ALA A 223 3.48 -15.53 -15.70
CA ALA A 223 3.72 -16.29 -14.48
C ALA A 223 2.47 -16.32 -13.57
N SER A 224 1.85 -15.16 -13.35
CA SER A 224 0.57 -15.07 -12.62
C SER A 224 -0.56 -15.52 -13.53
N ARG A 225 -1.03 -16.75 -13.32
CA ARG A 225 -2.09 -17.39 -14.13
C ARG A 225 -3.17 -18.00 -13.23
N PRO A 226 -3.99 -17.18 -12.57
CA PRO A 226 -5.06 -17.66 -11.70
C PRO A 226 -5.95 -18.68 -12.42
N PHE A 227 -6.29 -19.77 -11.73
CA PHE A 227 -7.13 -20.88 -12.22
C PHE A 227 -6.56 -21.74 -13.36
N ASP A 228 -5.41 -21.36 -13.96
CA ASP A 228 -4.75 -22.18 -14.96
C ASP A 228 -4.22 -23.49 -14.36
N ARG A 229 -4.20 -24.56 -15.17
CA ARG A 229 -3.73 -25.89 -14.75
C ARG A 229 -2.26 -25.85 -14.35
N ASP A 230 -1.47 -25.03 -15.04
CA ASP A 230 -0.01 -25.01 -14.94
C ASP A 230 0.48 -23.83 -14.05
N ARG A 231 -0.40 -23.30 -13.17
CA ARG A 231 -0.04 -22.32 -12.14
C ARG A 231 0.86 -22.95 -11.07
N ASP A 232 1.89 -22.22 -10.64
CA ASP A 232 2.96 -22.73 -9.78
C ASP A 232 3.28 -21.84 -8.56
N GLY A 233 2.46 -20.83 -8.29
CA GLY A 233 2.63 -19.89 -7.19
C GLY A 233 1.90 -18.57 -7.48
N PHE A 234 1.97 -17.61 -6.55
CA PHE A 234 1.57 -16.23 -6.81
C PHE A 234 2.72 -15.41 -7.40
#